data_AF-A0A6V7LVV4-F1
#
_entry.id   AF-A0A6V7LVV4-F1
#
_cell.length_a   1.000
_cell.length_b   1.000
_cell.length_c   1.000
_cell.angle_alpha   90.00
_cell.angle_beta   90.00
_cell.angle_gamma   90.00
#
_symmetry.space_group_name_H-M   'P 1'
#
loop_
_entity.id
_entity.type
_entity.pdbx_description
1 polymer ?
#
loop_
_entity_poly.entity_id
_entity_poly.type
_entity_poly.pdbx_seq_one_letter_code
_entity_poly.pdbx_strand_id
1 'polypeptide(L)'
;DAIFVSFTNLFTSIFAGFVIFSIMGYLAKQMNMPIEEVVKSGPGLAFIAYPEAVVRMPWPNLWAFLFFFMLFILGLGSQVRN
;
A
#
# COMPACT_ATOMS: atom_id res chain seq x y z
N ASP A 1 19.15 -19.57 5.75
CA ASP A 1 18.93 -18.10 5.86
C ASP A 1 18.70 -17.39 4.54
N ALA A 2 19.69 -17.23 3.67
CA ALA A 2 19.54 -16.43 2.44
C ALA A 2 18.39 -16.90 1.50
N ILE A 3 18.21 -18.21 1.32
CA ILE A 3 17.11 -18.76 0.51
C ILE A 3 15.74 -18.48 1.15
N PHE A 4 15.60 -18.72 2.45
CA PHE A 4 14.36 -18.51 3.19
C PHE A 4 13.93 -17.04 3.22
N VAL A 5 14.89 -16.14 3.45
CA VAL A 5 14.67 -14.68 3.43
C VAL A 5 14.28 -14.22 2.03
N SER A 6 14.97 -14.70 0.99
CA SER A 6 14.67 -14.33 -0.40
C SER A 6 13.29 -14.80 -0.84
N PHE A 7 12.89 -16.01 -0.45
CA PHE A 7 11.58 -16.58 -0.78
C PHE A 7 10.45 -15.85 -0.05
N THR A 8 10.66 -15.52 1.23
CA THR A 8 9.69 -14.75 2.03
C THR A 8 9.53 -13.33 1.48
N ASN A 9 10.63 -12.69 1.09
CA ASN A 9 10.59 -11.38 0.44
C ASN A 9 9.83 -11.41 -0.90
N LEU A 10 10.06 -12.45 -1.71
CA LEU A 10 9.35 -12.64 -2.97
C LEU A 10 7.84 -12.79 -2.75
N PHE A 11 7.43 -13.69 -1.85
CA PHE A 11 6.02 -13.87 -1.53
C PHE A 11 5.36 -12.61 -1.00
N THR A 12 6.05 -11.90 -0.10
CA THR A 12 5.55 -10.65 0.47
C THR A 12 5.38 -9.59 -0.62
N SER A 13 6.33 -9.51 -1.57
CA SER A 13 6.26 -8.58 -2.70
C SER A 13 5.11 -8.91 -3.66
N ILE A 14 4.91 -10.19 -3.99
CA ILE A 14 3.80 -10.65 -4.83
C ILE A 14 2.46 -10.37 -4.14
N PHE A 15 2.35 -10.69 -2.86
CA PHE A 15 1.16 -10.43 -2.06
C PHE A 15 0.85 -8.93 -1.97
N ALA A 16 1.86 -8.10 -1.70
CA ALA A 16 1.72 -6.65 -1.71
C ALA A 16 1.25 -6.13 -3.08
N GLY A 17 1.74 -6.70 -4.18
CA GLY A 17 1.26 -6.41 -5.53
C GLY A 17 -0.25 -6.65 -5.65
N PHE A 18 -0.75 -7.83 -5.26
CA PHE A 18 -2.19 -8.13 -5.28
C PHE A 18 -3.01 -7.15 -4.44
N VAL A 19 -2.53 -6.79 -3.24
CA VAL A 19 -3.21 -5.83 -2.35
C VAL A 19 -3.29 -4.45 -3.01
N ILE A 20 -2.18 -3.93 -3.53
CA ILE A 20 -2.13 -2.60 -4.17
C ILE A 20 -3.03 -2.55 -5.42
N PHE A 21 -2.96 -3.55 -6.30
CA PHE A 21 -3.84 -3.61 -7.48
C PHE A 21 -5.32 -3.75 -7.12
N SER A 22 -5.66 -4.48 -6.05
CA SER A 22 -7.06 -4.59 -5.57
C SER A 22 -7.59 -3.25 -5.05
N ILE A 23 -6.76 -2.53 -4.29
CA ILE A 23 -7.07 -1.19 -3.78
C ILE A 23 -7.29 -0.19 -4.93
N MET A 24 -6.37 -0.15 -5.90
CA MET A 24 -6.46 0.75 -7.05
C MET A 24 -7.66 0.42 -7.95
N GLY A 25 -7.95 -0.87 -8.18
CA GLY A 25 -9.13 -1.30 -8.92
C GLY A 25 -10.45 -0.94 -8.22
N TYR A 26 -10.50 -1.05 -6.90
CA TYR A 26 -11.64 -0.61 -6.10
C TYR A 26 -11.85 0.92 -6.20
N LEU A 27 -10.78 1.71 -6.08
CA LEU A 27 -10.80 3.16 -6.27
C LEU A 27 -11.29 3.56 -7.66
N ALA A 28 -10.72 2.97 -8.72
CA ALA A 28 -11.10 3.24 -10.10
C ALA A 28 -12.60 3.00 -10.33
N LYS A 29 -13.13 1.91 -9.76
CA LYS A 29 -14.56 1.58 -9.82
C LYS A 29 -15.43 2.57 -9.04
N GLN A 30 -14.99 3.00 -7.86
CA GLN A 30 -15.72 3.98 -7.03
C GLN A 30 -15.72 5.39 -7.64
N MET A 31 -14.61 5.79 -8.26
CA MET A 31 -14.43 7.13 -8.81
C MET A 31 -14.83 7.25 -10.30
N ASN A 32 -15.29 6.14 -10.91
CA ASN A 32 -15.70 6.07 -12.32
C ASN A 32 -14.62 6.61 -13.29
N MET A 33 -13.35 6.33 -12.97
CA MET A 33 -12.18 6.79 -13.73
C MET A 33 -11.29 5.63 -14.16
N PRO A 34 -10.58 5.74 -15.29
CA PRO A 34 -9.66 4.71 -15.74
C PRO A 34 -8.51 4.51 -14.74
N ILE A 35 -8.04 3.27 -14.62
CA ILE A 35 -6.94 2.89 -13.69
C ILE A 35 -5.67 3.71 -13.92
N GLU A 36 -5.43 4.12 -15.16
CA GLU A 36 -4.30 4.95 -15.57
C GLU A 36 -4.32 6.34 -14.91
N GLU A 37 -5.50 6.88 -14.61
CA GLU A 37 -5.64 8.17 -13.91
C GLU A 37 -5.42 8.02 -12.41
N VAL A 38 -5.84 6.90 -11.81
CA VAL A 38 -5.59 6.58 -10.40
C VAL A 38 -4.08 6.41 -10.14
N VAL A 39 -3.35 5.80 -11.08
CA VAL A 39 -1.93 5.44 -10.95
C VAL A 39 -0.97 6.60 -11.30
N LYS A 40 -1.42 7.65 -12.01
CA LYS A 40 -0.60 8.82 -12.39
C LYS A 40 -0.17 9.74 -11.23
N SER A 41 -0.42 9.28 -10.01
CA SER A 41 -0.28 10.01 -8.77
C SER A 41 1.14 9.83 -8.23
N GLY A 42 2.02 10.82 -8.43
CA GLY A 42 3.40 10.81 -7.91
C GLY A 42 3.47 10.66 -6.37
N PRO A 43 4.67 10.57 -5.77
CA PRO A 43 4.82 10.28 -4.34
C PRO A 43 4.02 11.22 -3.42
N GLY A 44 3.91 12.50 -3.77
CA GLY A 44 3.09 13.47 -3.03
C GLY A 44 1.58 13.25 -3.14
N LEU A 45 1.11 12.72 -4.27
CA LEU A 45 -0.30 12.38 -4.45
C LEU A 45 -0.63 11.02 -3.81
N ALA A 46 0.32 10.10 -3.66
CA ALA A 46 0.15 8.91 -2.83
C ALA A 46 -0.10 9.25 -1.35
N PHE A 47 0.52 10.29 -0.80
CA PHE A 47 0.22 10.75 0.57
C PHE A 47 -1.17 11.41 0.74
N ILE A 48 -1.90 11.66 -0.36
CA ILE A 48 -3.26 12.24 -0.34
C ILE A 48 -4.30 11.20 -0.78
N ALA A 49 -4.05 10.54 -1.91
CA ALA A 49 -4.92 9.52 -2.49
C ALA A 49 -4.97 8.23 -1.65
N TYR A 50 -3.87 7.84 -1.01
CA TYR A 50 -3.83 6.60 -0.23
C TYR A 50 -4.65 6.70 1.06
N PRO A 51 -4.57 7.80 1.86
CA PRO A 51 -5.53 8.04 2.95
C PRO A 51 -6.98 8.14 2.47
N GLU A 52 -7.24 8.84 1.36
CA GLU A 52 -8.58 8.96 0.80
C GLU A 52 -9.17 7.60 0.39
N ALA A 53 -8.32 6.72 -0.17
CA ALA A 53 -8.67 5.35 -0.51
C ALA A 53 -8.99 4.50 0.71
N VAL A 54 -8.13 4.57 1.73
CA VAL A 54 -8.26 3.82 2.98
C VAL A 54 -9.60 4.13 3.69
N VAL A 55 -10.03 5.39 3.65
CA VAL A 55 -11.31 5.83 4.25
C VAL A 55 -12.52 5.33 3.44
N ARG A 56 -12.38 5.16 2.13
CA ARG A 56 -13.45 4.68 1.24
C ARG A 56 -13.56 3.14 1.20
N MET A 57 -12.61 2.41 1.77
CA MET A 57 -12.64 0.95 1.82
C MET A 57 -13.59 0.41 2.91
N PRO A 58 -14.13 -0.81 2.72
CA PRO A 58 -14.84 -1.49 3.80
C PRO A 58 -13.90 -1.71 4.98
N TRP A 59 -14.33 -1.33 6.18
CA TRP A 59 -13.55 -1.41 7.44
C TRP A 59 -12.36 -0.43 7.51
N PRO A 60 -12.60 0.89 7.35
CA PRO A 60 -11.54 1.88 7.22
C PRO A 60 -10.58 1.93 8.41
N ASN A 61 -11.06 1.60 9.63
CA ASN A 61 -10.23 1.56 10.83
C ASN A 61 -9.12 0.49 10.76
N LEU A 62 -9.40 -0.67 10.14
CA LEU A 62 -8.41 -1.74 9.97
C LEU A 62 -7.32 -1.31 8.99
N TRP A 63 -7.71 -0.75 7.85
CA TRP A 63 -6.78 -0.29 6.81
C TRP A 63 -5.95 0.91 7.28
N ALA A 64 -6.53 1.82 8.07
CA ALA A 64 -5.80 2.92 8.70
C ALA A 64 -4.73 2.40 9.68
N PHE A 65 -5.10 1.46 10.56
CA PHE A 65 -4.14 0.83 11.47
C PHE A 65 -2.97 0.19 10.73
N LEU A 66 -3.25 -0.61 9.68
CA LEU A 66 -2.23 -1.27 8.87
C LEU A 66 -1.31 -0.26 8.16
N PHE A 67 -1.86 0.84 7.64
CA PHE A 67 -1.09 1.90 6.99
C PHE A 67 -0.12 2.60 7.95
N PHE A 68 -0.61 3.01 9.12
CA PHE A 68 0.25 3.66 10.13
C PHE A 68 1.26 2.68 10.73
N PHE A 69 0.88 1.41 10.91
CA PHE A 69 1.79 0.36 11.36
C PHE A 69 2.92 0.09 10.34
N MET A 70 2.60 0.09 9.04
CA MET A 70 3.61 0.02 7.97
C MET A 70 4.57 1.21 8.04
N LEU A 71 4.08 2.44 8.18
CA LEU A 71 4.93 3.64 8.32
C LEU A 71 5.82 3.56 9.57
N PHE A 72 5.30 3.03 10.68
CA PHE A 72 6.05 2.80 11.90
C PHE A 72 7.21 1.81 11.70
N ILE A 73 6.95 0.67 11.06
CA ILE A 73 7.99 -0.33 10.74
C ILE A 73 9.03 0.25 9.78
N LEU A 74 8.61 1.00 8.76
CA LEU A 74 9.53 1.66 7.83
C LEU A 74 10.42 2.69 8.54
N GLY A 75 9.86 3.48 9.45
CA GLY A 75 10.61 4.41 10.29
C GLY A 75 11.64 3.69 11.16
N LEU A 76 11.24 2.60 11.82
CA LEU A 76 12.16 1.79 12.62
C LEU A 76 13.26 1.14 11.77
N GLY A 77 12.92 0.56 10.63
CA GLY A 77 13.89 -0.05 9.72
C GLY A 77 14.91 0.94 9.17
N SER A 78 14.50 2.20 8.93
CA SER A 78 15.40 3.27 8.53
C SER A 78 16.38 3.68 9.64
N GLN A 79 15.91 3.71 10.90
CA GLN A 79 16.72 4.10 12.06
C GLN A 79 17.72 3.02 12.48
N VAL A 80 17.41 1.74 12.23
CA VAL A 80 18.31 0.61 12.53
C VAL A 80 19.48 0.51 11.53
N ARG A 81 19.35 1.12 10.33
CA ARG A 81 20.38 1.10 9.29
C ARG A 81 21.36 2.29 9.37
N ASN A 82 21.13 3.25 10.27
CA ASN A 82 21.96 4.44 10.48
C ASN A 82 22.69 4.35 11.83
#